data_AF-V9L7C9-F1
#
_entry.id   AF-V9L7C9-F1
#
_cell.length_a   1.000
_cell.length_b   1.000
_cell.length_c   1.000
_cell.angle_alpha   90.00
_cell.angle_beta   90.00
_cell.angle_gamma   90.00
#
_symmetry.space_group_name_H-M   'P 1'
#
loop_
_entity.id
_entity.type
_entity.pdbx_description
1 polymer ?
#
loop_
_entity_poly.entity_id
_entity_poly.type
_entity_poly.pdbx_seq_one_letter_code
_entity_poly.pdbx_strand_id
1 'polypeptide(L)'
;MCFRAAWKSEVLASQISLPHLVAMDWRVDIKASSDTVSRMAVPTCLLQMKIQDDAGPHRDGPAISTVSVELSKETLDTMLDGLGRIRDQLSAVASK
;
A
#
# COMPACT_ATOMS: atom_id res chain seq x y z
N MET A 1 8.81 44.46 -0.18
CA MET A 1 9.03 43.20 0.58
C MET A 1 7.73 42.39 0.60
N CYS A 2 7.54 41.45 -0.33
CA CYS A 2 6.37 40.55 -0.35
C CYS A 2 6.74 39.14 0.12
N PHE A 3 7.33 39.04 1.32
CA PHE A 3 7.68 37.74 1.94
C PHE A 3 6.46 36.81 2.10
N ARG A 4 5.27 37.37 2.27
CA ARG A 4 4.02 36.60 2.47
C ARG A 4 3.56 35.83 1.22
N ALA A 5 3.85 36.34 0.03
CA ALA A 5 3.46 35.68 -1.23
C ALA A 5 4.40 34.52 -1.55
N ALA A 6 5.71 34.72 -1.35
CA ALA A 6 6.72 33.67 -1.49
C ALA A 6 6.45 32.51 -0.52
N TRP A 7 6.20 32.81 0.76
CA TRP A 7 5.94 31.78 1.76
C TRP A 7 4.63 31.01 1.50
N LYS A 8 3.58 31.69 1.05
CA LYS A 8 2.32 31.01 0.66
C LYS A 8 2.51 30.09 -0.55
N SER A 9 3.32 30.51 -1.52
CA SER A 9 3.68 29.69 -2.68
C SER A 9 4.54 28.49 -2.28
N GLU A 10 5.49 28.68 -1.36
CA GLU A 10 6.35 27.62 -0.82
C GLU A 10 5.53 26.58 -0.02
N VAL A 11 4.56 27.02 0.78
CA VAL A 11 3.67 26.12 1.54
C VAL A 11 2.72 25.35 0.63
N LEU A 12 2.23 25.98 -0.44
CA LEU A 12 1.43 25.28 -1.47
C LEU A 12 2.27 24.31 -2.31
N ALA A 13 3.52 24.67 -2.61
CA ALA A 13 4.48 23.79 -3.29
C ALA A 13 4.96 22.64 -2.38
N SER A 14 4.98 22.86 -1.07
CA SER A 14 5.26 21.89 -0.02
C SER A 14 3.98 21.22 0.50
N GLN A 15 2.93 21.13 -0.33
CA GLN A 15 1.81 20.22 -0.09
C GLN A 15 2.37 18.81 0.11
N ILE A 16 2.27 18.32 1.34
CA ILE A 16 2.79 17.01 1.75
C ILE A 16 1.90 15.95 1.11
N SER A 17 2.38 15.32 0.05
CA SER A 17 1.74 14.15 -0.53
C SER A 17 1.85 12.98 0.45
N LEU A 18 0.73 12.28 0.68
CA LEU A 18 0.79 10.99 1.33
C LEU A 18 1.50 10.00 0.40
N PRO A 19 2.31 9.07 0.93
CA PRO A 19 2.89 8.01 0.11
C PRO A 19 1.76 7.24 -0.58
N HIS A 20 1.79 7.20 -1.91
CA HIS A 20 0.76 6.53 -2.69
C HIS A 20 1.21 5.13 -3.10
N LEU A 21 0.29 4.17 -3.01
CA LEU A 21 0.52 2.82 -3.48
C LEU A 21 0.48 2.82 -5.02
N VAL A 22 1.62 2.58 -5.67
CA VAL A 22 1.75 2.61 -7.14
C VAL A 22 1.49 1.26 -7.78
N ALA A 23 1.87 0.18 -7.09
CA ALA A 23 1.68 -1.17 -7.59
C ALA A 23 1.49 -2.15 -6.44
N MET A 24 0.70 -3.18 -6.70
CA MET A 24 0.46 -4.30 -5.79
C MET A 24 0.55 -5.60 -6.60
N ASP A 25 1.57 -6.40 -6.36
CA ASP A 25 1.73 -7.75 -6.90
C ASP A 25 1.39 -8.75 -5.80
N TRP A 26 0.55 -9.74 -6.08
CA TRP A 26 0.22 -10.80 -5.12
C TRP A 26 0.42 -12.14 -5.77
N ARG A 27 0.96 -13.10 -5.02
CA ARG A 27 1.19 -14.47 -5.48
C ARG A 27 0.81 -15.43 -4.38
N VAL A 28 -0.01 -16.42 -4.72
CA VAL A 28 -0.33 -17.52 -3.82
C VAL A 28 0.62 -18.65 -4.14
N ASP A 29 1.54 -18.92 -3.22
CA ASP A 29 2.42 -20.07 -3.26
C ASP A 29 1.84 -21.21 -2.42
N ILE A 30 2.00 -22.43 -2.90
CA ILE A 30 1.59 -23.63 -2.16
C ILE A 30 2.87 -24.30 -1.68
N LYS A 31 3.30 -23.97 -0.45
CA LYS A 31 4.45 -24.64 0.16
C LYS A 31 4.06 -26.07 0.52
N ALA A 32 4.70 -27.03 -0.13
CA ALA A 32 4.63 -28.43 0.25
C ALA A 32 5.42 -28.62 1.56
N SER A 33 4.73 -28.63 2.71
CA SER A 33 5.36 -28.99 3.99
C SER A 33 5.79 -30.44 3.97
N SER A 34 7.07 -30.69 4.24
CA SER A 34 7.67 -32.04 4.29
C SER A 34 7.46 -32.76 5.63
N ASP A 35 6.89 -32.07 6.63
CA ASP A 35 6.66 -32.60 7.98
C ASP A 35 5.16 -32.78 8.20
N THR A 36 4.68 -33.97 7.86
CA THR A 36 3.50 -34.67 8.38
C THR A 36 3.07 -35.71 7.32
N VAL A 37 2.75 -36.91 7.79
CA VAL A 37 2.21 -38.06 7.04
C VAL A 37 0.82 -37.81 6.40
N SER A 38 0.45 -36.55 6.19
CA SER A 38 -0.75 -36.08 5.51
C SER A 38 -0.40 -34.82 4.75
N ARG A 39 -0.51 -34.89 3.42
CA ARG A 39 -0.14 -33.85 2.44
C ARG A 39 -0.99 -32.57 2.58
N MET A 40 -0.88 -31.85 3.69
CA MET A 40 -1.53 -30.55 3.85
C MET A 40 -0.59 -29.47 3.34
N ALA A 41 -0.76 -29.12 2.06
CA ALA A 41 -0.10 -27.97 1.48
C ALA A 41 -0.76 -26.71 2.05
N VAL A 42 -0.01 -25.90 2.82
CA VAL A 42 -0.53 -24.68 3.41
C VAL A 42 -0.37 -23.56 2.38
N PRO A 43 -1.46 -23.01 1.80
CA PRO A 43 -1.36 -21.92 0.87
C PRO A 43 -0.88 -20.67 1.60
N THR A 44 0.22 -20.08 1.13
CA THR A 44 0.78 -18.84 1.63
C THR A 44 0.70 -17.78 0.54
N CYS A 45 0.28 -16.57 0.88
CA CYS A 45 0.20 -15.46 -0.07
C CYS A 45 1.36 -14.49 0.17
N LEU A 46 2.19 -14.30 -0.84
CA LEU A 46 3.21 -13.26 -0.89
C LEU A 46 2.60 -12.01 -1.53
N LEU A 47 2.46 -10.96 -0.74
CA LEU A 47 1.97 -9.66 -1.18
C LEU A 47 3.13 -8.67 -1.25
N GLN A 48 3.37 -8.10 -2.43
CA GLN A 48 4.39 -7.09 -2.66
C GLN A 48 3.74 -5.77 -3.07
N MET A 49 3.95 -4.75 -2.24
CA MET A 49 3.42 -3.40 -2.42
C MET A 49 4.57 -2.47 -2.80
N LYS A 50 4.40 -1.68 -3.85
CA LYS A 50 5.30 -0.58 -4.21
C LYS A 50 4.63 0.72 -3.80
N ILE A 51 5.27 1.43 -2.88
CA ILE A 51 4.81 2.69 -2.31
C ILE A 51 5.74 3.78 -2.84
N GLN A 52 5.21 4.75 -3.55
CA GLN A 52 5.96 5.92 -3.96
C GLN A 52 5.79 7.00 -2.91
N ASP A 53 6.91 7.43 -2.38
CA ASP A 53 7.01 8.57 -1.49
C ASP A 53 7.34 9.80 -2.34
N ASP A 54 6.34 10.65 -2.53
CA ASP A 54 6.50 11.97 -3.15
C ASP A 54 6.85 12.97 -2.05
N ALA A 55 8.02 12.78 -1.43
CA ALA A 55 8.48 13.65 -0.35
C ALA A 55 9.07 14.94 -0.91
N GLY A 56 8.19 15.88 -1.24
CA GLY A 56 8.44 17.32 -1.26
C GLY A 56 9.53 17.85 -2.22
N PRO A 57 9.59 19.18 -2.40
CA PRO A 57 10.36 19.84 -3.46
C PRO A 57 11.90 19.70 -3.36
N HIS A 58 12.43 19.01 -2.35
CA HIS A 58 13.86 18.88 -2.08
C HIS A 58 14.41 17.46 -2.25
N ARG A 59 13.57 16.48 -2.62
CA ARG A 59 14.01 15.11 -2.89
C ARG A 59 14.15 14.91 -4.39
N ASP A 60 15.35 14.48 -4.80
CA ASP A 60 15.69 14.17 -6.19
C ASP A 60 14.93 12.92 -6.65
N GLY A 61 13.68 13.13 -7.09
CA GLY A 61 12.84 12.11 -7.72
C GLY A 61 11.98 11.24 -6.78
N PRO A 62 10.98 10.55 -7.37
CA PRO A 62 10.04 9.72 -6.63
C PRO A 62 10.74 8.48 -6.05
N ALA A 63 10.80 8.37 -4.72
CA ALA A 63 11.38 7.23 -4.04
C ALA A 63 10.36 6.09 -3.96
N ILE A 64 10.57 5.01 -4.70
CA ILE A 64 9.71 3.82 -4.66
C ILE A 64 10.24 2.83 -3.63
N SER A 65 9.51 2.65 -2.53
CA SER A 65 9.76 1.63 -1.51
C SER A 65 8.96 0.36 -1.82
N THR A 66 9.61 -0.80 -1.81
CA THR A 66 8.93 -2.09 -1.99
C THR A 66 8.78 -2.78 -0.64
N VAL A 67 7.55 -3.15 -0.28
CA VAL A 67 7.20 -3.85 0.96
C VAL A 67 6.62 -5.21 0.61
N SER A 68 7.29 -6.28 1.04
CA SER A 68 6.83 -7.65 0.84
C SER A 68 6.32 -8.24 2.15
N VAL A 69 5.11 -8.79 2.15
CA VAL A 69 4.42 -9.36 3.31
C VAL A 69 3.98 -10.77 2.97
N GLU A 70 4.24 -11.72 3.86
CA GLU A 70 3.69 -13.07 3.78
C GLU A 70 2.40 -13.13 4.59
N LEU A 71 1.31 -13.60 3.98
CA LEU A 71 -0.02 -13.68 4.55
C LEU A 71 -0.51 -15.13 4.50
N SER A 72 -1.00 -15.65 5.63
CA SER A 72 -1.74 -16.91 5.63
C SER A 72 -3.13 -16.73 5.02
N LYS A 73 -3.80 -17.85 4.70
CA LYS A 73 -5.17 -17.85 4.15
C LYS A 73 -6.15 -17.04 4.99
N GLU A 74 -6.14 -17.21 6.31
CA GLU A 74 -7.06 -16.53 7.24
C GLU A 74 -6.82 -15.02 7.27
N THR A 75 -5.54 -14.60 7.26
CA THR A 75 -5.16 -13.18 7.22
C THR A 75 -5.54 -12.54 5.88
N LEU A 76 -5.38 -13.26 4.77
CA LEU A 76 -5.77 -12.77 3.44
C LEU A 76 -7.28 -12.56 3.33
N ASP A 77 -8.09 -13.48 3.83
CA ASP A 77 -9.56 -13.36 3.86
C ASP A 77 -10.00 -12.12 4.66
N THR A 78 -9.40 -11.94 5.84
CA THR A 78 -9.65 -10.77 6.70
C THR A 78 -9.24 -9.46 6.02
N MET A 79 -8.11 -9.44 5.31
CA MET A 79 -7.65 -8.26 4.56
C MET A 79 -8.57 -7.92 3.40
N LEU A 80 -9.08 -8.91 2.67
CA LEU A 80 -10.03 -8.70 1.57
C LEU A 80 -11.36 -8.14 2.07
N ASP A 81 -11.89 -8.64 3.19
CA ASP A 81 -13.08 -8.07 3.83
C ASP A 81 -12.85 -6.60 4.22
N GLY A 82 -11.73 -6.31 4.90
CA GLY A 82 -11.36 -4.97 5.32
C GLY A 82 -11.25 -3.99 4.14
N LEU A 83 -10.52 -4.37 3.07
CA LEU A 83 -10.39 -3.57 1.85
C LEU A 83 -11.74 -3.39 1.14
N GLY A 84 -12.59 -4.41 1.14
CA GLY A 84 -13.95 -4.34 0.61
C GLY A 84 -14.81 -3.29 1.31
N ARG A 85 -14.73 -3.24 2.64
CA ARG A 85 -15.44 -2.24 3.46
C ARG A 85 -14.89 -0.82 3.29
N ILE A 86 -13.58 -0.66 3.13
CA ILE A 86 -12.97 0.65 2.85
C ILE A 86 -13.44 1.18 1.49
N ARG A 87 -13.51 0.32 0.46
CA ARG A 87 -14.08 0.67 -0.85
C ARG A 87 -15.53 1.13 -0.75
N ASP A 88 -16.36 0.41 0.00
CA ASP A 88 -17.76 0.78 0.22
C ASP A 88 -17.89 2.16 0.90
N GLN A 89 -17.09 2.39 1.96
CA GLN A 89 -17.04 3.69 2.65
C GLN A 89 -16.61 4.83 1.73
N LEU A 90 -15.54 4.64 0.95
CA LEU A 90 -15.08 5.64 -0.02
C LEU A 90 -16.13 5.88 -1.10
N SER A 91 -16.81 4.84 -1.57
CA SER A 91 -17.89 4.96 -2.56
C SER A 91 -19.08 5.75 -1.98
N ALA A 92 -19.45 5.51 -0.72
CA ALA A 92 -20.52 6.24 -0.06
C ALA A 92 -20.18 7.73 0.15
N VAL A 93 -18.91 8.04 0.46
CA VAL A 93 -18.42 9.42 0.61
C VAL A 93 -18.32 10.13 -0.74
N ALA A 94 -17.92 9.42 -1.80
CA ALA A 94 -17.85 9.98 -3.15
C ALA A 94 -19.22 10.17 -3.83
N SER A 95 -20.25 9.44 -3.37
CA SER A 95 -21.62 9.53 -3.88
C SER A 95 -22.46 10.62 -3.20
N LYS A 96 -21.83 11.47 -2.38
CA LYS A 96 -22.46 12.54 -1.60
C LYS A 96 -21.95 13.91 -2.06
#